data_AF-A0A8S4PBK3-F1
#
_entry.id   AF-A0A8S4PBK3-F1
#
_cell.length_a   1.000
_cell.length_b   1.000
_cell.length_c   1.000
_cell.angle_alpha   90.00
_cell.angle_beta   90.00
_cell.angle_gamma   90.00
#
_symmetry.space_group_name_H-M   'P 1'
#
loop_
_entity.id
_entity.type
_entity.pdbx_description
1 polymer ?
#
loop_
_entity_poly.entity_id
_entity_poly.type
_entity_poly.pdbx_seq_one_letter_code
_entity_poly.pdbx_strand_id
1 'polypeptide(L)'
;MALSLQQERTLFTKLHNTLTKKTRTQVRILNYPKMPEDFTKTENQMRLGEHTDWGTVTFIAQDNMGGLQPHRVVKLPCESESIKGGEKSRFSMIYFGNPDWDAVINSIDDSKYEPIKANDHLDELWNESFGKY
;
A
#
# COMPACT_ATOMS: atom_id res chain seq x y z
N MET A 1 -1.88 9.55 -14.94
CA MET A 1 -0.59 8.85 -14.84
C MET A 1 -0.06 8.41 -16.20
N ALA A 2 -0.74 7.57 -16.98
CA ALA A 2 -0.19 7.10 -18.28
C ALA A 2 0.15 8.24 -19.25
N LEU A 3 -0.77 9.19 -19.44
CA LEU A 3 -0.57 10.32 -20.36
C LEU A 3 0.61 11.22 -19.98
N SER A 4 0.85 11.44 -18.69
CA SER A 4 1.99 12.25 -18.23
C SER A 4 3.34 11.56 -18.46
N LEU A 5 3.33 10.23 -18.61
CA LEU A 5 4.49 9.42 -18.99
C LEU A 5 4.60 9.23 -20.52
N GLN A 6 3.82 9.98 -21.31
CA GLN A 6 3.75 9.86 -22.76
C GLN A 6 3.36 8.45 -23.24
N GLN A 7 2.64 7.71 -22.39
CA GLN A 7 2.15 6.38 -22.69
C GLN A 7 0.69 6.40 -23.15
N GLU A 8 0.27 5.29 -23.74
CA GLU A 8 -1.11 5.07 -24.16
C GLU A 8 -2.07 5.17 -22.95
N ARG A 9 -3.19 5.89 -23.12
CA ARG A 9 -4.12 6.22 -22.03
C ARG A 9 -4.56 5.01 -21.22
N THR A 10 -4.79 3.89 -21.89
CA THR A 10 -5.34 2.67 -21.30
C THR A 10 -4.29 1.68 -20.82
N LEU A 11 -2.99 2.03 -20.85
CA LEU A 11 -1.88 1.19 -20.40
C LEU A 11 -2.17 0.54 -19.03
N PHE A 12 -2.45 1.34 -18.00
CA PHE A 12 -2.70 0.79 -16.67
C PHE A 12 -4.03 0.04 -16.56
N THR A 13 -5.10 0.52 -17.20
CA THR A 13 -6.42 -0.14 -17.15
C THR A 13 -6.41 -1.50 -17.84
N LYS A 14 -5.59 -1.69 -18.87
CA LYS A 14 -5.41 -3.00 -19.53
C LYS A 14 -4.73 -4.01 -18.62
N LEU A 15 -3.81 -3.55 -17.77
CA LEU A 15 -3.07 -4.39 -16.83
C LEU A 15 -3.83 -4.61 -15.51
N HIS A 16 -4.88 -3.84 -15.22
CA HIS A 16 -5.63 -3.87 -13.96
C HIS A 16 -7.13 -4.04 -14.24
N ASN A 17 -7.50 -5.17 -14.83
CA ASN A 17 -8.89 -5.41 -15.16
C ASN A 17 -9.61 -6.04 -13.96
N THR A 18 -10.08 -5.20 -13.04
CA THR A 18 -10.72 -5.65 -11.80
C THR A 18 -12.00 -6.47 -12.01
N LEU A 19 -12.53 -6.55 -13.24
CA LEU A 19 -13.69 -7.37 -13.57
C LEU A 19 -13.33 -8.83 -13.90
N THR A 20 -12.06 -9.14 -14.19
CA THR A 20 -11.65 -10.47 -14.67
C THR A 20 -11.48 -11.50 -13.54
N LYS A 21 -11.58 -11.09 -12.26
CA LYS A 21 -11.22 -11.89 -11.07
C LYS A 21 -9.77 -12.41 -11.06
N LYS A 22 -8.92 -11.96 -11.99
CA LYS A 22 -7.52 -12.38 -12.11
C LYS A 22 -6.56 -11.46 -11.35
N THR A 23 -7.00 -10.74 -10.33
CA THR A 23 -6.15 -9.74 -9.65
C THR A 23 -6.08 -10.04 -8.16
N ARG A 24 -4.93 -9.74 -7.53
CA ARG A 24 -4.79 -9.74 -6.06
C ARG A 24 -5.17 -8.38 -5.47
N THR A 25 -5.96 -7.60 -6.20
CA THR A 25 -6.51 -6.34 -5.69
C THR A 25 -7.33 -6.64 -4.44
N GLN A 26 -7.05 -5.92 -3.37
CA GLN A 26 -7.65 -6.19 -2.07
C GLN A 26 -7.93 -4.89 -1.31
N VAL A 27 -8.89 -4.97 -0.40
CA VAL A 27 -9.14 -3.93 0.60
C VAL A 27 -8.76 -4.47 1.96
N ARG A 28 -8.00 -3.69 2.72
CA ARG A 28 -7.65 -3.98 4.11
C ARG A 28 -8.24 -2.92 5.01
N ILE A 29 -8.99 -3.37 6.01
CA ILE A 29 -9.51 -2.51 7.07
C ILE A 29 -8.66 -2.77 8.31
N LEU A 30 -8.06 -1.72 8.85
CA LEU A 30 -7.21 -1.79 10.03
C LEU A 30 -7.84 -0.98 11.16
N ASN A 31 -7.91 -1.60 12.33
CA ASN A 31 -8.25 -0.96 13.59
C ASN A 31 -7.00 -0.95 14.47
N TYR A 32 -6.52 0.24 14.80
CA TYR A 32 -5.45 0.47 15.76
C TYR A 32 -6.11 0.90 17.07
N PRO A 33 -6.29 -0.01 18.05
CA PRO A 33 -7.02 0.30 19.28
C PRO A 33 -6.35 1.42 20.09
N LYS A 34 -7.10 2.15 20.92
CA LYS A 34 -6.53 3.05 21.94
C LYS A 34 -5.50 2.28 22.78
N MET A 35 -4.40 2.93 23.18
CA MET A 35 -3.49 2.33 24.16
C MET A 35 -4.08 2.40 25.57
N PRO A 36 -3.75 1.44 26.46
CA PRO A 36 -4.05 1.54 27.89
C PRO A 36 -3.57 2.87 28.50
N GLU A 37 -4.23 3.34 29.55
CA GLU A 37 -3.90 4.65 30.16
C GLU A 37 -2.54 4.64 30.87
N ASP A 38 -2.13 3.48 31.35
CA ASP A 38 -0.83 3.19 31.96
C ASP A 38 0.26 2.85 30.92
N PHE A 39 -0.07 2.90 29.63
CA PHE A 39 0.88 2.55 28.58
C PHE A 39 2.01 3.58 28.47
N THR A 40 3.23 3.10 28.68
CA THR A 40 4.45 3.85 28.38
C THR A 40 5.10 3.28 27.12
N LYS A 41 5.30 4.12 26.11
CA LYS A 41 5.99 3.70 24.87
C LYS A 41 7.45 3.35 25.19
N THR A 42 7.84 2.10 24.95
CA THR A 42 9.24 1.70 24.97
C THR A 42 9.98 2.17 23.72
N GLU A 43 11.30 2.33 23.84
CA GLU A 43 12.16 2.61 22.70
C GLU A 43 11.96 1.50 21.64
N ASN A 44 11.78 1.89 20.37
CA ASN A 44 11.47 1.01 19.22
C ASN A 44 10.08 0.34 19.20
N GLN A 45 9.16 0.66 20.12
CA GLN A 45 7.80 0.14 20.03
C GLN A 45 7.07 0.71 18.80
N MET A 46 6.77 -0.17 17.83
CA MET A 46 6.05 0.13 16.60
C MET A 46 4.83 -0.76 16.48
N ARG A 47 3.73 -0.23 15.92
CA ARG A 47 2.56 -1.05 15.57
C ARG A 47 2.67 -1.64 14.18
N LEU A 48 3.17 -0.84 13.24
CA LEU A 48 3.45 -1.26 11.87
C LEU A 48 4.75 -0.58 11.47
N GLY A 49 5.75 -1.38 11.10
CA GLY A 49 7.06 -0.89 10.67
C GLY A 49 6.99 -0.24 9.30
N GLU A 50 8.07 0.46 8.94
CA GLU A 50 8.23 0.98 7.57
C GLU A 50 8.22 -0.16 6.55
N HIS A 51 7.52 0.04 5.45
CA HIS A 51 7.48 -0.89 4.33
C HIS A 51 7.00 -0.16 3.08
N THR A 52 7.19 -0.80 1.93
CA THR A 52 6.57 -0.41 0.66
C THR A 52 5.56 -1.48 0.28
N ASP A 53 4.40 -1.07 -0.23
CA ASP A 53 3.40 -2.00 -0.74
C ASP A 53 3.88 -2.65 -2.04
N TRP A 54 3.45 -3.89 -2.30
CA TRP A 54 3.94 -4.69 -3.43
C TRP A 54 3.24 -4.37 -4.77
N GLY A 55 2.15 -3.59 -4.72
CA GLY A 55 1.28 -3.33 -5.87
C GLY A 55 1.64 -2.07 -6.64
N THR A 56 0.82 -1.77 -7.64
CA THR A 56 1.01 -0.59 -8.50
C THR A 56 0.61 0.71 -7.79
N VAL A 57 -0.52 0.69 -7.07
CA VAL A 57 -1.05 1.88 -6.41
C VAL A 57 -1.78 1.51 -5.12
N THR A 58 -1.59 2.31 -4.08
CA THR A 58 -2.31 2.20 -2.82
C THR A 58 -3.10 3.47 -2.54
N PHE A 59 -4.39 3.32 -2.26
CA PHE A 59 -5.21 4.42 -1.74
C PHE A 59 -5.51 4.16 -0.27
N ILE A 60 -5.29 5.17 0.58
CA ILE A 60 -5.56 5.08 2.01
C ILE A 60 -6.59 6.13 2.36
N ALA A 61 -7.71 5.67 2.95
CA ALA A 61 -8.63 6.51 3.69
C ALA A 61 -8.43 6.23 5.19
N GLN A 62 -8.33 7.27 6.00
CA GLN A 62 -8.22 7.15 7.45
C GLN A 62 -9.17 8.15 8.11
N ASP A 63 -9.54 7.87 9.36
CA ASP A 63 -10.22 8.85 10.19
C ASP A 63 -9.30 10.05 10.51
N ASN A 64 -9.79 10.99 11.32
CA ASN A 64 -9.01 12.14 11.73
C ASN A 64 -7.96 11.81 12.80
N MET A 65 -7.62 10.54 13.04
CA MET A 65 -6.60 10.14 14.01
C MET A 65 -5.22 10.02 13.36
N GLY A 66 -4.20 10.54 14.05
CA GLY A 66 -2.81 10.48 13.61
C GLY A 66 -2.19 9.08 13.71
N GLY A 67 -0.94 8.97 13.26
CA GLY A 67 -0.14 7.76 13.36
C GLY A 67 0.25 7.12 12.03
N LEU A 68 -0.33 7.57 10.92
CA LEU A 68 0.27 7.38 9.60
C LEU A 68 1.41 8.40 9.43
N GLN A 69 2.65 7.92 9.40
CA GLN A 69 3.83 8.76 9.16
C GLN A 69 4.23 8.67 7.69
N PRO A 70 4.41 9.80 6.98
CA PRO A 70 4.67 9.77 5.55
C PRO A 70 6.14 9.40 5.25
N HIS A 71 6.31 8.41 4.38
CA HIS A 71 7.47 8.26 3.52
C HIS A 71 6.93 8.07 2.09
N ARG A 72 7.19 9.01 1.17
CA ARG A 72 6.70 8.97 -0.24
C ARG A 72 5.17 8.87 -0.41
N VAL A 73 4.39 9.47 0.50
CA VAL A 73 2.92 9.55 0.38
C VAL A 73 2.50 10.92 -0.12
N VAL A 74 1.70 10.98 -1.19
CA VAL A 74 1.00 12.21 -1.58
C VAL A 74 -0.16 12.41 -0.61
N LYS A 75 -0.05 13.40 0.27
CA LYS A 75 -1.18 13.82 1.11
C LYS A 75 -2.09 14.73 0.29
N LEU A 76 -3.37 14.38 0.19
CA LEU A 76 -4.39 15.35 -0.20
C LEU A 76 -4.41 16.47 0.85
N PRO A 77 -4.72 17.72 0.47
CA PRO A 77 -4.79 18.83 1.43
C PRO A 77 -5.83 18.51 2.50
N CYS A 78 -5.32 18.18 3.69
CA CYS A 78 -6.07 17.94 4.91
C CYS A 78 -5.19 18.48 6.03
N GLU A 79 -5.71 19.39 6.84
CA GLU A 79 -4.96 19.98 7.94
C GLU A 79 -4.60 18.86 8.93
N SER A 80 -3.32 18.54 9.02
CA SER A 80 -2.85 17.59 10.03
C SER A 80 -2.73 18.33 11.35
N GLU A 81 -3.73 18.23 12.21
CA GLU A 81 -3.53 18.49 13.63
C GLU A 81 -2.57 17.43 14.18
N SER A 82 -1.49 17.89 14.82
CA SER A 82 -0.59 17.04 15.57
C SER A 82 -1.34 16.48 16.79
N ILE A 83 -1.88 15.26 16.66
CA ILE A 83 -2.60 14.62 17.75
C ILE A 83 -1.59 14.14 18.79
N LYS A 84 -1.74 14.64 20.02
CA LYS A 84 -1.11 14.05 21.21
C LYS A 84 -1.67 12.64 21.37
N GLY A 85 -0.81 11.61 21.27
CA GLY A 85 -1.23 10.22 21.41
C GLY A 85 -1.93 10.00 22.76
N GLY A 86 -3.13 9.40 22.76
CA GLY A 86 -3.80 9.06 24.01
C GLY A 86 -5.28 8.68 23.95
N GLU A 87 -6.11 9.27 23.07
CA GLU A 87 -7.55 9.26 23.40
C GLU A 87 -8.45 8.29 22.62
N LYS A 88 -8.15 7.90 21.37
CA LYS A 88 -9.09 7.14 20.52
C LYS A 88 -8.40 6.09 19.65
N SER A 89 -9.16 5.05 19.28
CA SER A 89 -8.76 4.09 18.24
C SER A 89 -8.65 4.80 16.89
N ARG A 90 -7.70 4.38 16.04
CA ARG A 90 -7.58 4.81 14.65
C ARG A 90 -8.12 3.75 13.72
N PHE A 91 -8.94 4.14 12.77
CA PHE A 91 -9.42 3.31 11.68
C PHE A 91 -8.82 3.76 10.35
N SER A 92 -8.41 2.80 9.54
CA SER A 92 -7.99 3.04 8.17
C SER A 92 -8.51 1.97 7.23
N MET A 93 -8.95 2.38 6.05
CA MET A 93 -9.31 1.52 4.93
C MET A 93 -8.28 1.74 3.81
N ILE A 94 -7.63 0.66 3.39
CA ILE A 94 -6.57 0.67 2.41
C ILE A 94 -7.03 -0.14 1.21
N TYR A 95 -7.00 0.45 0.03
CA TYR A 95 -7.19 -0.24 -1.24
C TYR A 95 -5.82 -0.45 -1.91
N PHE A 96 -5.50 -1.70 -2.23
CA PHE A 96 -4.30 -2.08 -2.97
C PHE A 96 -4.70 -2.44 -4.40
N GLY A 97 -4.35 -1.59 -5.36
CA GLY A 97 -4.55 -1.83 -6.79
C GLY A 97 -3.40 -2.64 -7.36
N ASN A 98 -3.63 -3.94 -7.54
CA ASN A 98 -2.65 -4.87 -8.11
C ASN A 98 -2.97 -5.18 -9.58
N PRO A 99 -1.95 -5.40 -10.43
CA PRO A 99 -2.18 -5.89 -11.78
C PRO A 99 -2.89 -7.25 -11.78
N ASP A 100 -3.41 -7.63 -12.94
CA ASP A 100 -3.86 -8.99 -13.20
C ASP A 100 -2.65 -9.95 -13.11
N TRP A 101 -2.86 -11.18 -12.64
CA TRP A 101 -1.82 -12.18 -12.36
C TRP A 101 -1.00 -12.54 -13.59
N ASP A 102 -1.61 -12.48 -14.77
CA ASP A 102 -0.98 -12.72 -16.07
C ASP A 102 -0.37 -11.46 -16.72
N ALA A 103 -0.50 -10.29 -16.09
CA ALA A 103 0.14 -9.07 -16.54
C ALA A 103 1.68 -9.19 -16.40
N VAL A 104 2.39 -8.86 -17.47
CA VAL A 104 3.85 -8.73 -17.43
C VAL A 104 4.19 -7.31 -16.98
N ILE A 105 4.88 -7.22 -15.85
CA ILE A 105 5.46 -5.98 -15.33
C ILE A 105 6.76 -5.76 -16.10
N ASN A 106 6.80 -4.68 -16.86
CA ASN A 106 7.99 -4.25 -17.58
C ASN A 106 8.21 -2.75 -17.31
N SER A 107 9.47 -2.33 -17.41
CA SER A 107 9.80 -0.92 -17.36
C SER A 107 9.29 -0.18 -18.60
N ILE A 108 8.97 1.10 -18.40
CA ILE A 108 8.56 2.01 -19.47
C ILE A 108 9.80 2.52 -20.23
N ASP A 109 10.94 2.61 -19.53
CA ASP A 109 12.25 3.05 -19.99
C ASP A 109 13.34 2.02 -19.67
N ASP A 110 14.60 2.34 -19.99
CA ASP A 110 15.74 1.48 -19.69
C ASP A 110 15.83 1.18 -18.19
N SER A 111 15.79 -0.11 -17.84
CA SER A 111 15.74 -0.56 -16.45
C SER A 111 16.76 -1.66 -16.17
N LYS A 112 17.17 -1.72 -14.91
CA LYS A 112 18.02 -2.80 -14.36
C LYS A 112 17.22 -4.06 -13.98
N TYR A 113 15.90 -4.02 -14.11
CA TYR A 113 15.00 -5.11 -13.74
C TYR A 113 14.44 -5.75 -15.00
N GLU A 114 14.59 -7.07 -15.09
CA GLU A 114 14.00 -7.86 -16.17
C GLU A 114 12.47 -7.90 -16.05
N PRO A 115 11.75 -8.04 -17.17
CA PRO A 115 10.30 -8.21 -17.15
C PRO A 115 9.90 -9.46 -16.34
N ILE A 116 8.89 -9.31 -15.47
CA ILE A 116 8.38 -10.39 -14.61
C ILE A 116 6.85 -10.40 -14.62
N LYS A 117 6.21 -11.57 -14.49
CA LYS A 117 4.75 -11.61 -14.32
C LYS A 117 4.37 -11.13 -12.92
N ALA A 118 3.25 -10.42 -12.83
CA ALA A 118 2.76 -9.91 -11.57
C ALA A 118 2.53 -11.01 -10.53
N ASN A 119 2.03 -12.19 -10.94
CA ASN A 119 1.86 -13.30 -10.01
C ASN A 119 3.18 -13.81 -9.46
N ASP A 120 4.18 -14.01 -10.32
CA ASP A 120 5.49 -14.55 -9.93
C ASP A 120 6.16 -13.60 -8.92
N HIS A 121 6.12 -12.30 -9.21
CA HIS A 121 6.61 -11.27 -8.28
C HIS A 121 5.90 -11.28 -6.93
N LEU A 122 4.57 -11.37 -6.92
CA LEU A 122 3.78 -11.39 -5.68
C LEU A 122 3.98 -12.69 -4.88
N ASP A 123 4.20 -13.82 -5.55
CA ASP A 123 4.47 -15.11 -4.90
C ASP A 123 5.85 -15.13 -4.25
N GLU A 124 6.88 -14.58 -4.92
CA GLU A 124 8.21 -14.39 -4.33
C GLU A 124 8.12 -13.58 -3.02
N LEU A 125 7.50 -12.39 -3.07
CA LEU A 125 7.35 -11.52 -1.90
C LEU A 125 6.51 -12.14 -0.79
N TRP A 126 5.45 -12.86 -1.16
CA TRP A 126 4.62 -13.58 -0.20
C TRP A 126 5.44 -14.65 0.53
N ASN A 127 6.21 -15.45 -0.21
CA ASN A 127 7.04 -16.51 0.36
C ASN A 127 8.18 -15.94 1.22
N GLU A 128 8.80 -14.84 0.82
CA GLU A 128 9.80 -14.15 1.63
C GLU A 128 9.24 -13.65 2.97
N SER A 129 8.00 -13.14 2.95
CA SER A 129 7.36 -12.54 4.11
C SER A 129 6.71 -13.55 5.05
N PHE A 130 6.10 -14.59 4.50
CA PHE A 130 5.23 -15.53 5.24
C PHE A 130 5.62 -17.00 5.09
N GLY A 131 6.48 -17.36 4.12
CA GLY A 131 6.85 -18.76 3.85
C GLY A 131 7.88 -19.36 4.81
N LYS A 132 8.32 -18.60 5.82
CA LYS A 132 9.28 -19.05 6.86
C LYS A 132 8.61 -19.66 8.09
N TYR A 133 7.30 -19.88 8.06
CA TYR A 133 6.51 -20.44 9.15
C TYR A 133 5.82 -21.73 8.74
#